data_AF-A0A0Q4ISS4-F1
#
_entry.id   AF-A0A0Q4ISS4-F1
#
_cell.length_a   1.000
_cell.length_b   1.000
_cell.length_c   1.000
_cell.angle_alpha   90.00
_cell.angle_beta   90.00
_cell.angle_gamma   90.00
#
_symmetry.space_group_name_H-M   'P 1'
#
loop_
_entity.id
_entity.type
_entity.pdbx_description
1 polymer ?
#
loop_
_entity_poly.entity_id
_entity_poly.type
_entity_poly.pdbx_seq_one_letter_code
_entity_poly.pdbx_strand_id
1 'polypeptide(L)'
;MDIPALYHSLILWIGDGTGLPDAILHIHAGLIILMLVRLVSGRSLGTLIPLLVVVLAELGNETLDYLNYGMRWADTLSDIGNTIFWPLVISLGVRLRPMVRRDQTVQ
;
A
#
# COMPACT_ATOMS: atom_id res chain seq x y z
N MET A 1 17.74 15.16 12.68
CA MET A 1 16.56 14.36 13.09
C MET A 1 16.73 12.99 12.46
N ASP A 2 16.61 11.93 13.25
CA ASP A 2 16.73 10.56 12.75
C ASP A 2 15.39 10.13 12.14
N ILE A 3 15.25 10.38 10.84
CA ILE A 3 13.99 10.18 10.11
C ILE A 3 13.55 8.71 10.12
N PRO A 4 14.43 7.70 9.88
CA PRO A 4 14.08 6.29 10.04
C PRO A 4 13.55 5.94 11.43
N ALA A 5 14.23 6.41 12.50
CA ALA A 5 13.81 6.11 13.86
C ALA A 5 12.44 6.74 14.22
N LEU A 6 12.18 7.97 13.77
CA LEU A 6 10.88 8.62 13.95
C LEU A 6 9.77 7.89 13.20
N TYR A 7 10.03 7.48 11.96
CA TYR A 7 9.09 6.71 11.16
C TYR A 7 8.73 5.38 11.82
N HIS A 8 9.74 4.65 12.29
CA HIS A 8 9.53 3.38 12.97
C HIS A 8 8.72 3.54 14.27
N SER A 9 9.01 4.59 15.05
CA SER A 9 8.24 4.88 16.28
C SER A 9 6.75 5.15 16.01
N LEU A 10 6.43 5.76 14.86
CA LEU A 10 5.06 5.99 14.44
C LEU A 10 4.36 4.67 14.06
N ILE A 11 5.03 3.80 13.29
CA ILE A 11 4.48 2.49 12.92
C ILE A 11 4.19 1.66 14.17
N LEU A 12 5.15 1.57 15.09
CA LEU A 12 4.96 0.86 16.36
C LEU A 12 3.79 1.42 17.16
N TRP A 13 3.66 2.75 17.24
CA TRP A 13 2.53 3.38 17.93
C TRP A 13 1.18 3.03 17.27
N ILE A 14 1.11 2.95 15.94
CA ILE A 14 -0.10 2.50 15.22
C ILE A 14 -0.38 1.02 15.51
N GLY A 15 0.65 0.17 15.50
CA GLY A 15 0.52 -1.26 15.81
C GLY A 15 0.03 -1.49 17.24
N ASP A 16 0.69 -0.88 18.22
CA ASP A 16 0.33 -0.97 19.64
C ASP A 16 -1.06 -0.40 19.91
N GLY A 17 -1.43 0.69 19.24
CA GLY A 17 -2.74 1.33 19.39
C GLY A 17 -3.89 0.53 18.78
N THR A 18 -3.62 -0.29 17.77
CA THR A 18 -4.64 -1.11 17.09
C THR A 18 -4.69 -2.56 17.58
N GLY A 19 -3.58 -3.07 18.14
CA GLY A 19 -3.41 -4.48 18.50
C GLY A 19 -3.41 -5.43 17.29
N LEU A 20 -3.31 -4.89 16.07
CA LEU A 20 -3.31 -5.69 14.86
C LEU A 20 -1.93 -6.30 14.61
N PRO A 21 -1.87 -7.55 14.11
CA PRO A 21 -0.63 -8.10 13.59
C PRO A 21 -0.04 -7.22 12.49
N ASP A 22 1.27 -7.11 12.45
CA ASP A 22 2.02 -6.32 11.49
C ASP A 22 1.63 -6.60 10.02
N ALA A 23 1.48 -7.88 9.66
CA ALA A 23 1.00 -8.29 8.33
C ALA A 23 -0.38 -7.70 7.97
N ILE A 24 -1.27 -7.53 8.95
CA ILE A 24 -2.59 -6.92 8.71
C ILE A 24 -2.44 -5.41 8.44
N LEU A 25 -1.50 -4.74 9.12
CA LEU A 25 -1.22 -3.32 8.89
C LEU A 25 -0.70 -3.09 7.47
N HIS A 26 0.24 -3.93 7.00
CA HIS A 26 0.77 -3.88 5.64
C HIS A 26 -0.33 -4.03 4.57
N ILE A 27 -1.24 -5.00 4.74
CA ILE A 27 -2.40 -5.18 3.85
C ILE A 27 -3.26 -3.91 3.80
N HIS A 28 -3.59 -3.35 4.97
CA HIS A 28 -4.44 -2.14 5.02
C HIS A 28 -3.71 -0.92 4.46
N ALA A 29 -2.42 -0.75 4.74
CA ALA A 29 -1.60 0.34 4.22
C ALA A 29 -1.60 0.34 2.69
N GLY A 30 -1.33 -0.80 2.05
CA GLY A 30 -1.34 -0.93 0.60
C GLY A 30 -2.70 -0.58 -0.02
N LEU A 31 -3.79 -1.04 0.58
CA LEU A 31 -5.16 -0.74 0.13
C LEU A 31 -5.55 0.73 0.33
N ILE A 32 -5.16 1.33 1.46
CA ILE A 32 -5.41 2.75 1.74
C ILE A 32 -4.66 3.62 0.74
N ILE A 33 -3.38 3.37 0.51
CA ILE A 33 -2.56 4.11 -0.46
C ILE A 33 -3.18 4.00 -1.86
N LEU A 34 -3.56 2.79 -2.29
CA LEU A 34 -4.21 2.56 -3.57
C LEU A 34 -5.46 3.44 -3.73
N MET A 35 -6.31 3.48 -2.71
CA MET A 35 -7.55 4.24 -2.72
C MET A 35 -7.31 5.75 -2.68
N LEU A 36 -6.38 6.23 -1.86
CA LEU A 36 -6.01 7.65 -1.81
C LEU A 36 -5.46 8.13 -3.16
N VAL A 37 -4.57 7.36 -3.78
CA VAL A 37 -4.00 7.72 -5.08
C VAL A 37 -5.08 7.72 -6.15
N ARG A 38 -6.00 6.75 -6.14
CA ARG A 38 -7.17 6.76 -7.04
C ARG A 38 -8.00 8.04 -6.86
N LEU A 39 -8.32 8.41 -5.62
CA LEU A 39 -9.14 9.58 -5.31
C LEU A 39 -8.46 10.89 -5.73
N VAL A 40 -7.18 11.05 -5.41
CA VAL A 40 -6.41 12.27 -5.70
C VAL A 40 -6.10 12.40 -7.19
N SER A 41 -5.66 11.32 -7.84
CA SER A 41 -5.31 11.35 -9.26
C SER A 41 -6.53 11.34 -10.19
N GLY A 42 -7.69 10.91 -9.69
CA GLY A 42 -8.88 10.64 -10.49
C GLY A 42 -8.70 9.51 -11.52
N ARG A 43 -7.55 8.82 -11.51
CA ARG A 43 -7.24 7.75 -12.47
C ARG A 43 -7.91 6.45 -12.04
N SER A 44 -8.43 5.70 -13.02
CA SER A 44 -8.97 4.36 -12.78
C SER A 44 -7.88 3.43 -12.22
N LEU A 45 -8.27 2.52 -11.32
CA LEU A 45 -7.38 1.46 -10.80
C LEU A 45 -6.81 0.56 -11.92
N GLY A 46 -7.50 0.47 -13.06
CA GLY A 46 -7.04 -0.27 -14.24
C GLY A 46 -5.89 0.39 -15.00
N THR A 47 -5.57 1.67 -14.73
CA THR A 47 -4.42 2.37 -15.34
C THR A 47 -3.08 1.94 -14.77
N LEU A 48 -3.08 1.15 -13.69
CA LEU A 48 -1.91 0.75 -12.89
C LEU A 48 -1.13 1.90 -12.25
N ILE A 49 -1.49 3.18 -12.48
CA ILE A 49 -0.86 4.33 -11.82
C ILE A 49 -1.02 4.23 -10.29
N PRO A 50 -2.23 3.96 -9.73
CA PRO A 50 -2.38 3.78 -8.29
C PRO A 50 -1.53 2.64 -7.74
N LEU A 51 -1.43 1.53 -8.47
CA LEU A 51 -0.59 0.39 -8.10
C LEU A 51 0.90 0.75 -8.09
N LEU A 52 1.39 1.50 -9.08
CA LEU A 52 2.78 1.95 -9.14
C LEU A 52 3.13 2.77 -7.89
N VAL A 53 2.23 3.64 -7.43
CA VAL A 53 2.46 4.44 -6.23
C VAL A 53 2.51 3.56 -4.97
N VAL A 54 1.65 2.53 -4.86
CA VAL A 54 1.74 1.54 -3.77
C VAL A 54 3.11 0.85 -3.76
N VAL A 55 3.58 0.39 -4.93
CA VAL A 55 4.88 -0.27 -5.06
C VAL A 55 6.02 0.67 -4.63
N LEU A 56 5.98 1.93 -5.04
CA LEU A 56 7.00 2.92 -4.65
C LEU A 56 6.94 3.25 -3.16
N ALA A 57 5.75 3.31 -2.56
CA ALA A 57 5.58 3.53 -1.13
C ALA A 57 6.16 2.37 -0.31
N GLU A 58 5.88 1.13 -0.73
CA GLU A 58 6.42 -0.08 -0.10
C GLU A 58 7.94 -0.16 -0.22
N LEU A 59 8.50 0.10 -1.40
CA LEU A 59 9.96 0.16 -1.58
C LEU A 59 10.60 1.25 -0.70
N GLY A 60 9.89 2.38 -0.52
CA GLY A 60 10.30 3.44 0.40
C GLY A 60 10.29 2.96 1.86
N ASN A 61 9.24 2.27 2.28
CA ASN A 61 9.11 1.67 3.61
C ASN A 61 10.28 0.71 3.90
N GLU A 62 10.50 -0.27 3.02
CA GLU A 62 11.60 -1.24 3.13
C GLU A 62 12.98 -0.57 3.13
N THR A 63 13.15 0.52 2.39
CA THR A 63 14.41 1.27 2.41
C THR A 63 14.65 1.90 3.79
N LEU A 64 13.60 2.43 4.44
CA LEU A 64 13.70 3.00 5.77
C LEU A 64 13.99 1.92 6.82
N ASP A 65 13.34 0.76 6.71
CA ASP A 65 13.58 -0.37 7.62
C ASP A 65 14.97 -0.97 7.42
N TYR A 66 15.45 -1.08 6.18
CA TYR A 66 16.82 -1.48 5.89
C TYR A 66 17.85 -0.54 6.53
N LEU A 67 17.62 0.78 6.47
CA LEU A 67 18.51 1.76 7.09
C LEU A 67 18.52 1.69 8.62
N ASN A 68 17.43 1.22 9.25
CA ASN A 68 17.30 1.15 10.71
C ASN A 68 17.76 -0.20 11.29
N TYR A 69 17.44 -1.32 10.62
CA TYR A 69 17.67 -2.68 11.14
C TYR A 69 18.63 -3.54 10.31
N GLY A 70 18.99 -3.12 9.09
CA GLY A 70 19.71 -3.93 8.12
C GLY A 70 18.81 -4.92 7.36
N MET A 71 19.42 -5.78 6.52
CA MET A 71 18.66 -6.65 5.61
C MET A 71 18.00 -7.83 6.30
N ARG A 72 16.67 -7.94 6.22
CA ARG A 72 15.86 -9.06 6.76
C ARG A 72 14.95 -9.64 5.68
N TRP A 73 15.55 -10.40 4.76
CA TRP A 73 14.90 -10.91 3.55
C TRP A 73 13.54 -11.60 3.75
N ALA A 74 13.35 -12.33 4.84
CA ALA A 74 12.10 -13.05 5.10
C ALA A 74 10.95 -12.10 5.47
N ASP A 75 11.24 -11.08 6.28
CA ASP A 75 10.26 -10.08 6.71
C ASP A 75 9.95 -9.14 5.54
N THR A 76 10.99 -8.60 4.88
CA THR A 76 10.87 -7.78 3.67
C THR A 76 10.01 -8.42 2.59
N LEU A 77 10.19 -9.72 2.31
CA LEU A 77 9.40 -10.39 1.27
C LEU A 77 7.94 -10.60 1.70
N SER A 78 7.71 -10.85 2.98
CA SER A 78 6.37 -10.94 3.56
C SER A 78 5.65 -9.60 3.46
N ASP A 79 6.32 -8.51 3.80
CA ASP A 79 5.74 -7.16 3.87
C ASP A 79 5.42 -6.65 2.46
N ILE A 80 6.37 -6.80 1.52
CA ILE A 80 6.13 -6.54 0.10
C ILE A 80 4.94 -7.35 -0.42
N GLY A 81 4.87 -8.64 -0.06
CA GLY A 81 3.77 -9.52 -0.44
C GLY A 81 2.42 -9.03 0.09
N ASN A 82 2.36 -8.72 1.38
CA ASN A 82 1.17 -8.24 2.08
C ASN A 82 0.70 -6.89 1.54
N THR A 83 1.61 -5.96 1.27
CA THR A 83 1.28 -4.62 0.75
C THR A 83 0.84 -4.64 -0.71
N ILE A 84 1.48 -5.42 -1.58
CA ILE A 84 1.27 -5.33 -3.05
C ILE A 84 0.21 -6.29 -3.58
N PHE A 85 0.02 -7.46 -2.95
CA PHE A 85 -0.81 -8.54 -3.51
C PHE A 85 -2.23 -8.10 -3.88
N TRP A 86 -2.98 -7.56 -2.92
CA TRP A 86 -4.37 -7.15 -3.17
C TRP A 86 -4.48 -5.95 -4.12
N PRO A 87 -3.65 -4.89 -3.98
CA PRO A 87 -3.57 -3.83 -4.98
C PRO A 87 -3.36 -4.33 -6.40
N LEU A 88 -2.44 -5.29 -6.60
CA LEU A 88 -2.18 -5.90 -7.90
C LEU A 88 -3.43 -6.64 -8.42
N VAL A 89 -4.02 -7.51 -7.59
CA VAL A 89 -5.22 -8.28 -7.94
C VAL A 89 -6.37 -7.35 -8.35
N ILE A 90 -6.62 -6.29 -7.58
CA ILE A 90 -7.69 -5.32 -7.86
C ILE A 90 -7.40 -4.57 -9.16
N SER A 91 -6.19 -4.04 -9.32
CA SER A 91 -5.80 -3.29 -10.52
C SER A 91 -5.88 -4.16 -11.78
N LEU A 92 -5.46 -5.42 -11.72
CA LEU A 92 -5.61 -6.38 -12.82
C LEU A 92 -7.07 -6.71 -13.09
N GLY A 93 -7.87 -6.96 -12.05
CA GLY A 93 -9.31 -7.22 -12.18
C GLY A 93 -10.02 -6.09 -12.92
N VAL A 94 -9.77 -4.84 -12.54
CA VAL A 94 -10.33 -3.64 -13.20
C VAL A 94 -9.77 -3.45 -14.60
N ARG A 95 -8.50 -3.78 -14.85
CA ARG A 95 -7.90 -3.67 -16.18
C ARG A 95 -8.49 -4.68 -17.17
N LEU A 96 -8.70 -5.92 -16.73
CA LEU A 96 -9.25 -7.02 -17.54
C LEU A 96 -10.76 -6.88 -17.76
N ARG A 97 -11.48 -6.36 -16.76
CA ARG A 97 -12.90 -6.04 -16.85
C ARG A 97 -13.12 -4.60 -16.36
N PRO A 98 -12.94 -3.61 -17.25
CA PRO A 98 -13.19 -2.22 -16.91
C PRO A 98 -14.57 -2.04 -16.31
N MET A 99 -14.62 -1.41 -15.13
CA MET A 99 -15.88 -1.00 -14.51
C MET A 99 -16.48 0.09 -15.41
N VAL A 100 -17.44 -0.29 -16.27
CA VAL A 100 -18.22 0.68 -17.04
C VAL A 100 -18.92 1.60 -16.04
N ARG A 101 -18.76 2.92 -16.20
CA ARG A 101 -19.48 3.94 -15.42
C ARG A 101 -20.99 3.70 -15.60
N ARG A 102 -21.63 3.00 -14.65
CA ARG A 102 -23.08 2.80 -14.61
C ARG A 102 -23.81 3.91 -13.84
N ASP A 103 -23.07 4.88 -13.28
CA ASP A 103 -23.63 5.95 -12.44
C ASP A 103 -24.03 7.22 -13.21
N GLN A 104 -24.42 7.11 -14.48
CA GLN A 104 -24.96 8.24 -15.26
C GLN A 104 -26.44 8.10 -15.62
N THR A 105 -27.17 7.19 -14.98
CA THR A 105 -28.62 7.05 -15.14
C THR A 105 -29.37 7.49 -13.88
N VAL A 106 -29.29 8.78 -13.57
CA VAL A 106 -30.40 9.47 -12.90
C VAL A 106 -30.70 10.68 -13.75
N GLN A 107 -31.87 10.62 -14.41
CA GLN A 107 -32.47 11.65 -15.26
C GLN A 107 -32.80 12.90 -14.46
#